data_AF-A0AAW2XCX6-F1
#
_entry.id   AF-A0AAW2XCX6-F1
#
_cell.length_a   1.000
_cell.length_b   1.000
_cell.length_c   1.000
_cell.angle_alpha   90.00
_cell.angle_beta   90.00
_cell.angle_gamma   90.00
#
_symmetry.space_group_name_H-M   'P 1'
#
loop_
_entity.id
_entity.type
_entity.pdbx_description
1 polymer ?
#
loop_
_entity_poly.entity_id
_entity_poly.type
_entity_poly.pdbx_seq_one_letter_code
_entity_poly.pdbx_strand_id
1 'polypeptide(L)'
;MSDVAHFDPEPAALQKYVPVEPYGLLESHAKGEVIPLSIQINLFDCGGIAIGVCISHKIADIESLVMFINAWATTCRHGSMQASIHPCFDLTSRFPPLDPSTFSSKPQPPRSEDIGKFIRKRFVFDKEVLSKLKKVGSSTQVTNPTRIEAVTAFLWRNFMIAFGQDDKRGRKKINFSACHAVNVRSKASPPLAAHSFGNGTVPATARSTKPESKDEQESYAVLVTKLRNAIRASTTITLSRCKMEITMNVWSVRGGLWMGQAGLVSTIGVPFKNVTVFMDTRCGDGIEAWVSMVEKTWL
;
A
#
# COMPACT_ATOMS: atom_id res chain seq x y z
N MET A 1 -6.67 20.69 -27.57
CA MET A 1 -7.16 19.55 -26.78
C MET A 1 -7.16 20.00 -25.34
N SER A 2 -8.37 20.15 -24.80
CA SER A 2 -8.71 20.90 -23.59
C SER A 2 -7.98 20.42 -22.34
N ASP A 3 -7.51 21.40 -21.55
CA ASP A 3 -7.07 21.27 -20.17
C ASP A 3 -8.07 20.45 -19.34
N VAL A 4 -7.77 19.17 -19.17
CA VAL A 4 -8.37 18.37 -18.10
C VAL A 4 -7.62 18.77 -16.84
N ALA A 5 -8.25 19.65 -16.05
CA ALA A 5 -7.76 20.11 -14.77
C ALA A 5 -7.08 18.96 -14.01
N HIS A 6 -5.86 19.19 -13.50
CA HIS A 6 -5.24 18.31 -12.52
C HIS A 6 -6.14 18.27 -11.28
N PHE A 7 -7.09 17.33 -11.27
CA PHE A 7 -7.90 17.04 -10.11
C PHE A 7 -7.01 16.35 -9.09
N ASP A 8 -6.52 17.13 -8.14
CA ASP A 8 -5.84 16.64 -6.95
C ASP A 8 -6.84 16.70 -5.78
N PRO A 9 -7.68 15.67 -5.60
CA PRO A 9 -8.68 15.71 -4.56
C PRO A 9 -7.99 15.76 -3.20
N GLU A 10 -8.44 16.68 -2.36
CA GLU A 10 -8.10 16.64 -0.95
C GLU A 10 -8.45 15.24 -0.41
N PRO A 11 -7.50 14.51 0.21
CA PRO A 11 -7.74 13.12 0.61
C PRO A 11 -8.94 12.95 1.55
N ALA A 12 -9.25 13.97 2.36
CA ALA A 12 -10.44 13.99 3.21
C ALA A 12 -11.74 14.02 2.39
N ALA A 13 -11.74 14.70 1.25
CA ALA A 13 -12.91 14.79 0.37
C ALA A 13 -13.24 13.47 -0.34
N LEU A 14 -12.30 12.50 -0.40
CA LEU A 14 -12.55 11.19 -1.01
C LEU A 14 -13.47 10.30 -0.17
N GLN A 15 -13.55 10.54 1.14
CA GLN A 15 -14.33 9.72 2.06
C GLN A 15 -15.84 9.78 1.79
N LYS A 16 -16.33 10.88 1.18
CA LYS A 16 -17.76 11.02 0.82
C LYS A 16 -18.19 10.15 -0.36
N TYR A 17 -17.23 9.60 -1.10
CA TYR A 17 -17.50 8.80 -2.30
C TYR A 17 -17.48 7.29 -2.05
N VAL A 18 -17.31 6.84 -0.80
CA VAL A 18 -17.33 5.43 -0.42
C VAL A 18 -18.58 5.07 0.41
N PRO A 19 -19.12 3.85 0.25
CA PRO A 19 -20.43 3.45 0.80
C PRO A 19 -20.48 3.22 2.30
N VAL A 20 -19.34 2.99 2.93
CA VAL A 20 -19.25 2.68 4.36
C VAL A 20 -18.06 3.39 4.99
N GLU A 21 -18.17 3.71 6.27
CA GLU A 21 -17.01 4.13 7.05
C GLU A 21 -16.11 2.89 7.24
N PRO A 22 -14.97 2.80 6.53
CA PRO A 22 -14.32 1.52 6.27
C PRO A 22 -13.49 1.00 7.43
N TYR A 23 -13.32 1.81 8.47
CA TYR A 23 -12.48 1.49 9.62
C TYR A 23 -13.27 1.32 10.93
N GLY A 24 -14.60 1.47 10.88
CA GLY A 24 -15.46 1.36 12.06
C GLY A 24 -15.05 2.29 13.20
N LEU A 25 -14.40 3.41 12.87
CA LEU A 25 -14.00 4.45 13.81
C LEU A 25 -15.19 5.31 14.25
N LEU A 26 -16.29 5.27 13.49
CA LEU A 26 -17.56 5.88 13.83
C LEU A 26 -18.59 4.76 14.06
N GLU A 27 -19.05 4.63 15.30
CA GLU A 27 -20.05 3.64 15.72
C GLU A 27 -21.32 3.75 14.86
N SER A 28 -21.51 2.87 13.87
CA SER A 28 -22.76 2.85 13.11
C SER A 28 -23.16 1.51 12.50
N HIS A 29 -22.35 0.45 12.64
CA HIS A 29 -22.82 -0.89 12.26
C HIS A 29 -23.38 -1.61 13.48
N ALA A 30 -24.63 -2.07 13.36
CA ALA A 30 -25.24 -2.97 14.33
C ALA A 30 -24.26 -4.13 14.59
N LYS A 31 -23.93 -4.38 15.87
CA LYS A 31 -23.03 -5.47 16.30
C LYS A 31 -23.45 -6.77 15.60
N GLY A 32 -22.68 -7.22 14.61
CA GLY A 32 -22.82 -8.55 14.02
C GLY A 32 -22.86 -8.63 12.49
N GLU A 33 -23.14 -7.54 11.77
CA GLU A 33 -23.21 -7.59 10.30
C GLU A 33 -21.82 -7.44 9.68
N VAL A 34 -21.35 -8.50 9.00
CA VAL A 34 -20.08 -8.48 8.26
C VAL A 34 -20.38 -8.16 6.80
N ILE A 35 -20.04 -6.95 6.35
CA ILE A 35 -20.19 -6.54 4.95
C ILE A 35 -18.90 -6.91 4.20
N PRO A 36 -18.89 -7.94 3.34
CA PRO A 36 -17.68 -8.37 2.63
C PRO A 36 -17.29 -7.42 1.49
N LEU A 37 -18.28 -6.82 0.83
CA LEU A 37 -18.12 -5.92 -0.30
C LEU A 37 -19.26 -4.89 -0.27
N SER A 38 -18.93 -3.63 -0.51
CA SER A 38 -19.89 -2.55 -0.71
C SER A 38 -19.40 -1.64 -1.83
N ILE A 39 -20.33 -1.13 -2.65
CA ILE A 39 -20.04 -0.31 -3.83
C ILE A 39 -20.96 0.92 -3.82
N GLN A 40 -20.39 2.10 -4.06
CA GLN A 40 -21.13 3.36 -4.25
C GLN A 40 -20.82 3.93 -5.62
N ILE A 41 -21.86 4.34 -6.35
CA ILE A 41 -21.74 5.07 -7.62
C ILE A 41 -22.21 6.50 -7.38
N ASN A 42 -21.34 7.46 -7.68
CA ASN A 42 -21.60 8.89 -7.50
C ASN A 42 -21.63 9.55 -8.87
N LEU A 43 -22.75 10.19 -9.21
CA LEU A 43 -22.92 10.92 -10.45
C LEU A 43 -22.77 12.41 -10.16
N PHE A 44 -22.03 13.12 -11.02
CA PHE A 44 -21.83 14.56 -10.91
C PHE A 44 -22.63 15.29 -12.00
N ASP A 45 -23.06 16.51 -11.71
CA ASP A 45 -23.82 17.35 -12.66
C ASP A 45 -23.07 17.60 -13.98
N CYS A 46 -21.74 17.56 -13.94
CA CYS A 46 -20.88 17.66 -15.12
C CYS A 46 -20.82 16.38 -15.98
N GLY A 47 -21.57 15.33 -15.62
CA GLY A 47 -21.54 14.01 -16.25
C GLY A 47 -20.39 13.12 -15.79
N GLY A 48 -19.55 13.58 -14.85
CA GLY A 48 -18.52 12.76 -14.23
C GLY A 48 -19.11 11.63 -13.37
N ILE A 49 -18.32 10.57 -13.15
CA ILE A 49 -18.70 9.44 -12.30
C ILE A 49 -17.54 9.12 -11.35
N ALA A 50 -17.84 8.93 -10.06
CA ALA A 50 -16.92 8.33 -9.10
C ALA A 50 -17.49 7.03 -8.54
N ILE A 51 -16.71 5.94 -8.63
CA ILE A 51 -17.09 4.63 -8.11
C ILE A 51 -16.23 4.32 -6.88
N GLY A 52 -16.86 4.25 -5.72
CA GLY A 52 -16.24 3.81 -4.48
C GLY A 52 -16.44 2.31 -4.29
N VAL A 53 -15.35 1.56 -4.06
CA VAL A 53 -15.39 0.13 -3.79
C VAL A 53 -14.73 -0.15 -2.45
N CYS A 54 -15.48 -0.74 -1.52
CA CYS A 54 -15.00 -1.17 -0.21
C CYS A 54 -15.07 -2.69 -0.14
N ILE A 55 -13.91 -3.35 -0.05
CA ILE A 55 -13.82 -4.81 0.18
C ILE A 55 -13.17 -5.08 1.54
N SER A 56 -13.71 -6.06 2.26
CA SER A 56 -13.17 -6.45 3.56
C SER A 56 -11.79 -7.07 3.40
N HIS A 57 -10.78 -6.47 4.03
CA HIS A 57 -9.41 -7.01 4.03
C HIS A 57 -9.31 -8.39 4.71
N LYS A 58 -10.34 -8.83 5.45
CA LYS A 58 -10.42 -10.20 5.99
C LYS A 58 -10.49 -11.24 4.86
N ILE A 59 -11.09 -10.90 3.72
CA ILE A 59 -11.35 -11.86 2.63
C ILE A 59 -10.55 -11.59 1.37
N ALA A 60 -9.91 -10.42 1.24
CA ALA A 60 -9.25 -10.01 0.00
C ALA A 60 -8.05 -9.10 0.27
N ASP A 61 -6.96 -9.33 -0.47
CA ASP A 61 -5.89 -8.35 -0.64
C ASP A 61 -6.17 -7.42 -1.83
N ILE A 62 -5.28 -6.46 -2.07
CA ILE A 62 -5.43 -5.50 -3.18
C ILE A 62 -5.44 -6.17 -4.56
N GLU A 63 -4.71 -7.26 -4.74
CA GLU A 63 -4.70 -8.02 -6.00
C GLU A 63 -6.08 -8.63 -6.27
N SER A 64 -6.72 -9.16 -5.22
CA SER A 64 -8.08 -9.70 -5.30
C SER A 64 -9.12 -8.60 -5.58
N LEU A 65 -8.93 -7.40 -5.02
CA LEU A 65 -9.77 -6.23 -5.35
C LEU A 65 -9.64 -5.84 -6.83
N VAL A 66 -8.41 -5.72 -7.33
CA VAL A 66 -8.15 -5.37 -8.74
C VAL A 66 -8.73 -6.44 -9.67
N MET A 67 -8.58 -7.72 -9.33
CA MET A 67 -9.20 -8.84 -10.05
C MET A 67 -10.72 -8.71 -10.09
N PHE A 68 -11.37 -8.42 -8.95
CA PHE A 68 -12.81 -8.19 -8.89
C PHE A 68 -13.24 -7.03 -9.79
N ILE A 69 -12.57 -5.87 -9.70
CA ILE A 69 -12.91 -4.70 -10.51
C ILE A 69 -12.74 -5.02 -12.01
N ASN A 70 -11.67 -5.73 -12.39
CA ASN A 70 -11.43 -6.11 -13.77
C ASN A 70 -12.46 -7.12 -14.30
N ALA A 71 -12.85 -8.10 -13.48
CA ALA A 71 -13.91 -9.05 -13.82
C ALA A 71 -15.25 -8.31 -13.99
N TRP A 72 -15.61 -7.45 -13.04
CA TRP A 72 -16.82 -6.63 -13.10
C TRP A 72 -16.87 -5.76 -14.35
N ALA A 73 -15.78 -5.04 -14.64
CA ALA A 73 -15.63 -4.21 -15.83
C ALA A 73 -15.79 -4.99 -17.14
N THR A 74 -15.19 -6.17 -17.21
CA THR A 74 -15.23 -7.03 -18.40
C THR A 74 -16.63 -7.57 -18.64
N THR A 75 -17.30 -8.02 -17.58
CA THR A 75 -18.69 -8.47 -17.62
C THR A 75 -19.63 -7.35 -18.08
N CYS A 76 -19.44 -6.12 -17.59
CA CYS A 76 -20.25 -4.97 -18.03
C CYS A 76 -20.06 -4.63 -19.52
N ARG A 77 -18.87 -4.85 -20.09
CA ARG A 77 -18.59 -4.54 -21.50
C ARG A 77 -18.98 -5.63 -22.49
N HIS A 78 -18.70 -6.88 -22.14
CA HIS A 78 -18.76 -8.00 -23.08
C HIS A 78 -19.83 -9.04 -22.73
N GLY A 79 -20.54 -8.85 -21.61
CA GLY A 79 -21.46 -9.82 -21.06
C GLY A 79 -20.77 -10.98 -20.33
N SER A 80 -21.55 -11.70 -19.53
CA SER A 80 -21.07 -12.77 -18.63
C SER A 80 -20.41 -13.94 -19.38
N MET A 81 -20.90 -14.27 -20.59
CA MET A 81 -20.41 -15.43 -21.36
C MET A 81 -19.03 -15.25 -21.98
N GLN A 82 -18.48 -14.03 -21.97
CA GLN A 82 -17.16 -13.70 -22.53
C GLN A 82 -16.16 -13.25 -21.46
N ALA A 83 -16.53 -13.30 -20.16
CA ALA A 83 -15.64 -12.89 -19.08
C ALA A 83 -14.53 -13.93 -18.86
N SER A 84 -13.27 -13.54 -19.09
CA SER A 84 -12.10 -14.42 -18.99
C SER A 84 -11.51 -14.55 -17.58
N ILE A 85 -12.07 -13.84 -16.59
CA ILE A 85 -11.55 -13.80 -15.23
C ILE A 85 -12.46 -14.62 -14.32
N HIS A 86 -12.02 -15.83 -13.96
CA HIS A 86 -12.68 -16.69 -12.98
C HIS A 86 -11.84 -16.80 -11.71
N PRO A 87 -12.33 -16.30 -10.55
CA PRO A 87 -11.59 -16.38 -9.30
C PRO A 87 -11.48 -17.83 -8.81
N CYS A 88 -10.31 -18.20 -8.30
CA CYS A 88 -10.05 -19.47 -7.65
C CYS A 88 -10.01 -19.28 -6.13
N PHE A 89 -10.89 -19.96 -5.39
CA PHE A 89 -10.99 -19.86 -3.93
C PHE A 89 -10.28 -21.01 -3.21
N ASP A 90 -9.05 -21.33 -3.61
CA ASP A 90 -8.27 -22.47 -3.12
C ASP A 90 -7.25 -22.14 -2.04
N LEU A 91 -7.13 -20.86 -1.66
CA LEU A 91 -6.11 -20.41 -0.71
C LEU A 91 -6.19 -21.13 0.63
N THR A 92 -7.38 -21.44 1.15
CA THR A 92 -7.55 -22.16 2.42
C THR A 92 -7.11 -23.61 2.34
N SER A 93 -7.13 -24.23 1.16
CA SER A 93 -6.62 -25.59 0.95
C SER A 93 -5.10 -25.62 0.93
N ARG A 94 -4.46 -24.54 0.45
CA ARG A 94 -3.00 -24.38 0.40
C ARG A 94 -2.43 -23.84 1.71
N PHE A 95 -3.20 -23.00 2.41
CA PHE A 95 -2.86 -22.35 3.67
C PHE A 95 -4.01 -22.58 4.66
N PRO A 96 -4.08 -23.78 5.28
CA PRO A 96 -5.14 -24.10 6.21
C PRO A 96 -5.18 -23.09 7.37
N PRO A 97 -6.38 -22.69 7.83
CA PRO A 97 -6.51 -21.79 8.97
C PRO A 97 -5.78 -22.36 10.19
N LEU A 98 -4.93 -21.55 10.80
CA LEU A 98 -4.34 -21.85 12.10
C LEU A 98 -5.35 -21.51 13.20
N ASP A 99 -5.33 -22.27 14.30
CA ASP A 99 -6.15 -21.99 15.47
C ASP A 99 -5.87 -20.55 15.97
N PRO A 100 -6.89 -19.67 16.06
CA PRO A 100 -6.76 -18.33 16.60
C PRO A 100 -6.04 -18.25 17.96
N SER A 101 -6.11 -19.30 18.78
CA SER A 101 -5.44 -19.40 20.09
C SER A 101 -3.91 -19.37 19.97
N THR A 102 -3.35 -19.75 18.81
CA THR A 102 -1.91 -19.69 18.53
C THR A 102 -1.40 -18.26 18.31
N PHE A 103 -2.30 -17.30 18.09
CA PHE A 103 -1.96 -15.90 17.83
C PHE A 103 -1.97 -15.08 19.13
N SER A 104 -0.79 -14.91 19.73
CA SER A 104 -0.62 -14.11 20.97
C SER A 104 -0.82 -12.59 20.82
N SER A 105 -1.10 -12.08 19.62
CA SER A 105 -1.24 -10.63 19.38
C SER A 105 -2.43 -10.33 18.49
N LYS A 106 -3.49 -9.75 19.08
CA LYS A 106 -4.52 -9.06 18.29
C LYS A 106 -3.86 -7.85 17.61
N PRO A 107 -4.18 -7.56 16.33
CA PRO A 107 -3.78 -6.29 15.73
C PRO A 107 -4.26 -5.15 16.62
N GLN A 108 -3.34 -4.29 17.03
CA GLN A 108 -3.72 -3.15 17.85
C GLN A 108 -4.49 -2.17 16.97
N PRO A 109 -5.71 -1.76 17.39
CA PRO A 109 -6.40 -0.67 16.70
C PRO A 109 -5.52 0.59 16.76
N PRO A 110 -5.76 1.57 15.85
CA PRO A 110 -5.20 2.91 16.01
C PRO A 110 -5.45 3.39 17.44
N ARG A 111 -4.48 4.05 18.06
CA ARG A 111 -4.72 4.65 19.38
C ARG A 111 -5.85 5.67 19.22
N SER A 112 -6.82 5.66 20.12
CA SER A 112 -7.97 6.56 20.12
C SER A 112 -7.55 8.04 20.00
N GLU A 113 -6.42 8.38 20.60
CA GLU A 113 -5.80 9.71 20.58
C GLU A 113 -5.37 10.19 19.19
N ASP A 114 -5.15 9.29 18.23
CA ASP A 114 -4.68 9.62 16.87
C ASP A 114 -5.82 9.71 15.85
N ILE A 115 -7.04 9.30 16.22
CA ILE A 115 -8.23 9.36 15.35
C ILE A 115 -8.48 10.81 14.93
N GLY A 116 -8.66 11.04 13.63
CA GLY A 116 -8.91 12.37 13.05
C GLY A 116 -7.66 13.26 12.91
N LYS A 117 -6.47 12.81 13.32
CA LYS A 117 -5.22 13.61 13.26
C LYS A 117 -4.30 13.24 12.11
N PHE A 118 -4.75 12.36 11.22
CA PHE A 118 -3.95 11.87 10.11
C PHE A 118 -4.09 12.80 8.91
N ILE A 119 -2.96 13.38 8.49
CA ILE A 119 -2.84 14.08 7.21
C ILE A 119 -2.23 13.12 6.22
N ARG A 120 -2.88 13.02 5.07
CA ARG A 120 -2.39 12.29 3.91
C ARG A 120 -1.89 13.29 2.87
N LYS A 121 -0.68 13.09 2.36
CA LYS A 121 -0.11 13.88 1.26
C LYS A 121 0.25 12.99 0.08
N ARG A 122 0.10 13.53 -1.12
CA ARG A 122 0.46 12.88 -2.39
C ARG A 122 1.77 13.47 -2.89
N PHE A 123 2.75 12.61 -3.17
CA PHE A 123 4.03 12.96 -3.78
C PHE A 123 4.11 12.30 -5.14
N VAL A 124 4.31 13.09 -6.20
CA VAL A 124 4.46 12.57 -7.56
C VAL A 124 5.94 12.49 -7.89
N PHE A 125 6.40 11.31 -8.27
CA PHE A 125 7.75 11.08 -8.78
C PHE A 125 7.62 10.79 -10.27
N ASP A 126 7.94 11.79 -11.09
CA ASP A 126 7.98 11.67 -12.53
C ASP A 126 9.15 10.78 -13.02
N LYS A 127 9.22 10.61 -14.33
CA LYS A 127 10.22 9.75 -14.98
C LYS A 127 11.65 10.25 -14.75
N GLU A 128 11.83 11.56 -14.78
CA GLU A 128 13.12 12.24 -14.64
C GLU A 128 13.64 12.09 -13.21
N VAL A 129 12.80 12.33 -12.21
CA VAL A 129 13.10 12.11 -10.79
C VAL A 129 13.37 10.64 -10.52
N LEU A 130 12.57 9.73 -11.07
CA LEU A 130 12.80 8.29 -10.91
C LEU A 130 14.11 7.83 -11.53
N SER A 131 14.46 8.35 -12.71
CA SER A 131 15.76 8.05 -13.35
C SER A 131 16.92 8.44 -12.44
N LYS A 132 16.86 9.65 -11.85
CA LYS A 132 17.86 10.13 -10.88
C LYS A 132 17.91 9.25 -9.63
N LEU A 133 16.76 8.97 -9.02
CA LEU A 133 16.67 8.13 -7.82
C LEU A 133 17.16 6.70 -8.06
N LYS A 134 16.88 6.11 -9.23
CA LYS A 134 17.41 4.80 -9.58
C LYS A 134 18.93 4.84 -9.76
N LYS A 135 19.46 5.86 -10.43
CA LYS A 135 20.91 6.02 -10.66
C LYS A 135 21.69 6.16 -9.35
N VAL A 136 21.23 7.02 -8.44
CA VAL A 136 21.87 7.23 -7.12
C VAL A 136 21.77 5.98 -6.25
N GLY A 137 20.69 5.20 -6.41
CA GLY A 137 20.42 4.00 -5.62
C GLY A 137 21.09 2.74 -6.14
N SER A 138 21.74 2.82 -7.31
CA SER A 138 22.47 1.73 -7.88
C SER A 138 23.76 1.46 -7.09
N SER A 139 24.09 0.19 -6.92
CA SER A 139 25.30 -0.30 -6.27
C SER A 139 25.82 -1.54 -7.02
N THR A 140 26.96 -2.07 -6.57
CA THR A 140 27.49 -3.36 -7.07
C THR A 140 26.53 -4.52 -6.81
N GLN A 141 25.74 -4.47 -5.73
CA GLN A 141 24.76 -5.50 -5.37
C GLN A 141 23.41 -5.29 -6.06
N VAL A 142 23.08 -4.03 -6.39
CA VAL A 142 21.82 -3.62 -7.01
C VAL A 142 22.10 -2.68 -8.18
N THR A 143 22.31 -3.23 -9.37
CA THR A 143 22.66 -2.42 -10.55
C THR A 143 21.49 -1.61 -11.10
N ASN A 144 20.26 -2.14 -11.01
CA ASN A 144 19.03 -1.47 -11.46
C ASN A 144 17.95 -1.54 -10.36
N PRO A 145 17.81 -0.50 -9.52
CA PRO A 145 16.69 -0.37 -8.58
C PRO A 145 15.34 -0.40 -9.28
N THR A 146 14.30 -1.02 -8.72
CA THR A 146 12.93 -0.80 -9.22
C THR A 146 12.42 0.58 -8.78
N ARG A 147 11.38 1.12 -9.46
CA ARG A 147 10.75 2.39 -9.07
C ARG A 147 10.28 2.37 -7.61
N ILE A 148 9.70 1.23 -7.18
CA ILE A 148 9.23 1.01 -5.80
C ILE A 148 10.39 1.08 -4.82
N GLU A 149 11.50 0.38 -5.08
CA GLU A 149 12.63 0.35 -4.14
C GLU A 149 13.32 1.71 -4.04
N ALA A 150 13.47 2.41 -5.18
CA ALA A 150 14.07 3.74 -5.21
C ALA A 150 13.25 4.73 -4.36
N VAL A 151 11.93 4.83 -4.62
CA VAL A 151 11.07 5.75 -3.86
C VAL A 151 10.93 5.32 -2.40
N THR A 152 10.86 4.02 -2.11
CA THR A 152 10.84 3.53 -0.72
C THR A 152 12.10 3.91 0.02
N ALA A 153 13.28 3.64 -0.53
CA ALA A 153 14.55 4.00 0.13
C ALA A 153 14.64 5.51 0.37
N PHE A 154 14.11 6.31 -0.56
CA PHE A 154 14.12 7.76 -0.46
C PHE A 154 13.22 8.22 0.68
N LEU A 155 11.97 7.76 0.71
CA LEU A 155 11.03 8.07 1.79
C LEU A 155 11.52 7.54 3.13
N TRP A 156 12.04 6.31 3.18
CA TRP A 156 12.56 5.69 4.39
C TRP A 156 13.75 6.47 4.97
N ARG A 157 14.67 6.94 4.13
CA ARG A 157 15.78 7.81 4.55
C ARG A 157 15.26 9.10 5.17
N ASN A 158 14.37 9.82 4.49
CA ASN A 158 13.81 11.08 4.98
C ASN A 158 13.00 10.87 6.27
N PHE A 159 12.28 9.75 6.36
CA PHE A 159 11.57 9.34 7.56
C PHE A 159 12.55 9.13 8.74
N MET A 160 13.67 8.44 8.53
CA MET A 160 14.70 8.31 9.57
C MET A 160 15.29 9.66 10.00
N ILE A 161 15.49 10.59 9.07
CA ILE A 161 16.02 11.92 9.37
C ILE A 161 15.02 12.73 10.20
N ALA A 162 13.75 12.75 9.79
CA ALA A 162 12.70 13.51 10.47
C ALA A 162 12.46 13.01 11.91
N PHE A 163 12.42 11.69 12.11
CA PHE A 163 12.14 11.08 13.41
C PHE A 163 13.39 10.79 14.26
N GLY A 164 14.58 10.87 13.67
CA GLY A 164 15.85 10.60 14.35
C GLY A 164 16.38 11.78 15.18
N GLN A 165 15.78 12.96 15.10
CA GLN A 165 16.26 14.18 15.78
C GLN A 165 15.81 14.31 17.25
N ASP A 166 14.88 13.47 17.72
CA ASP A 166 14.35 13.49 19.09
C ASP A 166 15.29 12.89 20.16
N ASP A 167 16.53 12.55 19.79
CA ASP A 167 17.52 11.90 20.67
C ASP A 167 18.15 12.83 21.73
N LYS A 168 17.63 14.05 21.92
CA LYS A 168 18.06 14.95 23.01
C LYS A 168 17.69 14.45 24.42
N ARG A 169 17.01 13.30 24.55
CA ARG A 169 16.52 12.74 25.83
C ARG A 169 17.11 11.37 26.20
N GLY A 170 18.14 10.87 25.51
CA GLY A 170 18.84 9.64 25.91
C GLY A 170 17.97 8.38 25.90
N ARG A 171 16.99 8.29 24.99
CA ARG A 171 16.13 7.10 24.85
C ARG A 171 16.83 6.01 24.02
N LYS A 172 16.49 4.76 24.33
CA LYS A 172 16.95 3.53 23.65
C LYS A 172 17.04 3.71 22.13
N LYS A 173 18.13 3.23 21.53
CA LYS A 173 18.41 3.17 20.08
C LYS A 173 17.15 2.83 19.29
N ILE A 174 16.63 3.79 18.52
CA ILE A 174 15.41 3.62 17.72
C ILE A 174 15.74 2.77 16.48
N ASN A 175 14.95 1.72 16.23
CA ASN A 175 14.99 0.97 14.99
C ASN A 175 13.91 1.50 14.04
N PHE A 176 14.32 1.80 12.82
CA PHE A 176 13.45 2.17 11.71
C PHE A 176 13.31 1.00 10.76
N SER A 177 12.09 0.73 10.33
CA SER A 177 11.76 -0.39 9.46
C SER A 177 11.00 0.09 8.23
N ALA A 178 11.30 -0.48 7.06
CA ALA A 178 10.46 -0.39 5.88
C ALA A 178 9.84 -1.77 5.63
N CYS A 179 8.51 -1.85 5.66
CA CYS A 179 7.75 -3.09 5.56
C CYS A 179 6.88 -3.09 4.30
N HIS A 180 7.15 -4.01 3.37
CA HIS A 180 6.34 -4.16 2.15
C HIS A 180 5.38 -5.33 2.27
N ALA A 181 4.12 -5.14 1.86
CA ALA A 181 3.25 -6.27 1.55
C ALA A 181 3.64 -6.85 0.19
N VAL A 182 4.13 -8.09 0.17
CA VAL A 182 4.62 -8.75 -1.04
C VAL A 182 3.63 -9.85 -1.46
N ASN A 183 3.16 -9.77 -2.71
CA ASN A 183 2.31 -10.81 -3.31
C ASN A 183 3.11 -12.13 -3.43
N VAL A 184 2.58 -13.20 -2.85
CA VAL A 184 3.23 -14.53 -2.88
C VAL A 184 2.71 -15.46 -3.97
N ARG A 185 1.67 -15.07 -4.72
CA ARG A 185 1.05 -15.95 -5.73
C ARG A 185 2.06 -16.54 -6.70
N SER A 186 2.95 -15.70 -7.25
CA SER A 186 4.01 -16.13 -8.16
C SER A 186 5.26 -16.70 -7.47
N LYS A 187 5.36 -16.59 -6.14
CA LYS A 187 6.51 -17.03 -5.35
C LYS A 187 6.32 -18.37 -4.65
N ALA A 188 5.07 -18.82 -4.51
CA ALA A 188 4.76 -20.11 -3.92
C ALA A 188 5.35 -21.26 -4.75
N SER A 189 5.60 -22.40 -4.11
CA SER A 189 6.03 -23.64 -4.77
C SER A 189 5.06 -24.78 -4.44
N PRO A 190 4.27 -25.27 -5.43
CA PRO A 190 4.08 -24.69 -6.77
C PRO A 190 3.42 -23.31 -6.71
N PRO A 191 3.53 -22.47 -7.77
CA PRO A 191 2.84 -21.18 -7.84
C PRO A 191 1.33 -21.33 -7.59
N LEU A 192 0.71 -20.29 -7.03
CA LEU A 192 -0.73 -20.21 -6.89
C LEU A 192 -1.37 -19.91 -8.26
N ALA A 193 -2.66 -20.20 -8.40
CA ALA A 193 -3.37 -19.88 -9.62
C ALA A 193 -3.33 -18.36 -9.88
N ALA A 194 -3.26 -17.96 -11.15
CA ALA A 194 -3.21 -16.54 -11.54
C ALA A 194 -4.39 -15.73 -10.97
N HIS A 195 -5.55 -16.38 -10.84
CA HIS A 195 -6.77 -15.81 -10.27
C HIS A 195 -7.08 -16.30 -8.86
N SER A 196 -6.09 -16.75 -8.07
CA SER A 196 -6.31 -17.10 -6.65
C SER A 196 -6.80 -15.87 -5.88
N PHE A 197 -8.02 -15.97 -5.36
CA PHE A 197 -8.72 -14.91 -4.64
C PHE A 197 -8.50 -15.05 -3.14
N GLY A 198 -8.19 -13.93 -2.49
CA GLY A 198 -8.02 -13.81 -1.05
C GLY A 198 -6.68 -13.22 -0.64
N ASN A 199 -6.33 -13.31 0.65
CA ASN A 199 -5.09 -12.74 1.16
C ASN A 199 -3.88 -13.61 0.80
N GLY A 200 -3.15 -13.21 -0.25
CA GLY A 200 -1.94 -13.86 -0.73
C GLY A 200 -0.69 -12.99 -0.55
N THR A 201 -0.50 -12.44 0.65
CA THR A 201 0.58 -11.47 0.94
C THR A 201 1.43 -11.84 2.15
N VAL A 202 2.73 -11.59 2.07
CA VAL A 202 3.66 -11.70 3.20
C VAL A 202 4.41 -10.37 3.42
N PRO A 203 4.73 -10.01 4.67
CA PRO A 203 5.57 -8.85 4.92
C PRO A 203 7.03 -9.10 4.51
N ALA A 204 7.67 -8.08 3.95
CA ALA A 204 9.11 -8.00 3.73
C ALA A 204 9.66 -6.79 4.48
N THR A 205 10.44 -7.02 5.54
CA THR A 205 10.89 -5.96 6.45
C THR A 205 12.40 -5.75 6.34
N ALA A 206 12.79 -4.56 5.88
CA ALA A 206 14.16 -4.06 5.97
C ALA A 206 14.30 -3.16 7.20
N ARG A 207 15.46 -3.22 7.89
CA ARG A 207 15.72 -2.46 9.13
C ARG A 207 17.00 -1.64 9.07
N SER A 208 16.98 -0.47 9.71
CA SER A 208 18.14 0.39 9.95
C SER A 208 17.96 1.22 11.23
N THR A 209 19.05 1.71 11.80
CA THR A 209 19.03 2.51 13.05
C THR A 209 19.32 3.99 12.83
N LYS A 210 19.93 4.34 11.69
CA LYS A 210 20.29 5.69 11.26
C LYS A 210 20.59 5.66 9.76
N PRO A 211 20.63 6.81 9.06
CA PRO A 211 21.29 6.88 7.76
C PRO A 211 22.71 6.32 7.87
N GLU A 212 23.07 5.34 7.03
CA GLU A 212 24.20 4.44 7.29
C GLU A 212 25.56 5.04 7.00
N SER A 213 25.60 6.14 6.24
CA SER A 213 26.82 6.88 5.89
C SER A 213 26.58 8.38 5.99
N LYS A 214 27.68 9.14 6.19
CA LYS A 214 27.68 10.60 6.01
C LYS A 214 27.59 10.96 4.52
N ASP A 215 28.01 10.06 3.65
CA ASP A 215 27.78 10.16 2.21
C ASP A 215 26.32 9.81 1.90
N GLU A 216 25.62 10.77 1.29
CA GLU A 216 24.19 10.63 1.02
C GLU A 216 23.88 9.52 0.01
N GLN A 217 24.75 9.37 -0.99
CA GLN A 217 24.58 8.40 -2.07
C GLN A 217 24.84 6.98 -1.56
N GLU A 218 25.92 6.78 -0.82
CA GLU A 218 26.24 5.50 -0.18
C GLU A 218 25.14 5.09 0.79
N SER A 219 24.69 6.01 1.67
CA SER A 219 23.62 5.74 2.61
C SER A 219 22.34 5.31 1.90
N TYR A 220 22.00 5.93 0.77
CA TYR A 220 20.78 5.60 0.03
C TYR A 220 20.88 4.26 -0.70
N ALA A 221 22.01 3.97 -1.35
CA ALA A 221 22.25 2.69 -2.04
C ALA A 221 22.23 1.48 -1.10
N VAL A 222 22.71 1.65 0.15
CA VAL A 222 22.60 0.61 1.20
C VAL A 222 21.14 0.30 1.54
N LEU A 223 20.28 1.32 1.69
CA LEU A 223 18.86 1.12 1.99
C LEU A 223 18.13 0.40 0.85
N VAL A 224 18.44 0.77 -0.41
CA VAL A 224 17.92 0.06 -1.59
C VAL A 224 18.32 -1.42 -1.57
N THR A 225 19.59 -1.71 -1.22
CA THR A 225 20.12 -3.07 -1.13
C THR A 225 19.41 -3.88 -0.05
N LYS A 226 19.19 -3.28 1.14
CA LYS A 226 18.43 -3.93 2.23
C LYS A 226 16.99 -4.24 1.81
N LEU A 227 16.32 -3.32 1.12
CA LEU A 227 14.98 -3.54 0.58
C LEU A 227 14.94 -4.69 -0.42
N ARG A 228 15.85 -4.70 -1.40
CA ARG A 228 15.99 -5.78 -2.39
C ARG A 228 16.13 -7.14 -1.72
N ASN A 229 17.01 -7.23 -0.72
CA ASN A 229 17.28 -8.48 -0.01
C ASN A 229 16.06 -8.93 0.80
N ALA A 230 15.40 -8.02 1.53
CA ALA A 230 14.18 -8.33 2.27
C ALA A 230 13.06 -8.83 1.34
N ILE A 231 12.79 -8.11 0.24
CA ILE A 231 11.73 -8.48 -0.72
C ILE A 231 12.04 -9.81 -1.41
N ARG A 232 13.30 -10.11 -1.72
CA ARG A 232 13.70 -11.40 -2.31
C ARG A 232 13.57 -12.56 -1.33
N ALA A 233 13.99 -12.37 -0.07
CA ALA A 233 13.94 -13.40 0.95
C ALA A 233 12.51 -13.74 1.41
N SER A 234 11.54 -12.86 1.20
CA SER A 234 10.14 -13.11 1.52
C SER A 234 9.52 -14.16 0.58
N THR A 235 9.60 -15.43 1.01
CA THR A 235 9.00 -16.61 0.38
C THR A 235 8.04 -17.37 1.31
N THR A 236 8.07 -17.12 2.62
CA THR A 236 7.25 -17.79 3.65
C THR A 236 6.68 -16.78 4.65
N ILE A 237 5.51 -17.06 5.23
CA ILE A 237 4.92 -16.28 6.32
C ILE A 237 5.80 -16.45 7.57
N THR A 238 6.73 -15.51 7.78
CA THR A 238 7.45 -15.40 9.06
C THR A 238 6.83 -14.26 9.85
N LEU A 239 6.04 -14.59 10.87
CA LEU A 239 5.51 -13.61 11.82
C LEU A 239 6.64 -13.18 12.75
N SER A 240 7.36 -12.12 12.38
CA SER A 240 8.32 -11.50 13.31
C SER A 240 7.60 -10.54 14.27
N ARG A 241 7.68 -10.83 15.58
CA ARG A 241 7.32 -9.90 16.65
C ARG A 241 8.22 -8.66 16.56
N CYS A 242 7.64 -7.46 16.50
CA CYS A 242 8.41 -6.22 16.61
C CYS A 242 7.94 -5.43 17.84
N LYS A 243 8.82 -5.32 18.84
CA LYS A 243 8.67 -4.37 19.96
C LYS A 243 9.53 -3.14 19.66
N MET A 244 8.91 -1.96 19.73
CA MET A 244 9.50 -0.62 19.52
C MET A 244 10.25 -0.44 18.19
N GLU A 245 9.50 -0.40 17.09
CA GLU A 245 10.00 0.01 15.76
C GLU A 245 9.10 1.11 15.20
N ILE A 246 9.68 2.08 14.49
CA ILE A 246 8.90 2.98 13.64
C ILE A 246 8.91 2.40 12.23
N THR A 247 7.74 1.92 11.79
CA THR A 247 7.61 1.17 10.53
C THR A 247 6.92 2.02 9.46
N MET A 248 7.57 2.20 8.31
CA MET A 248 6.92 2.66 7.09
C MET A 248 6.31 1.46 6.38
N ASN A 249 4.98 1.34 6.38
CA ASN A 249 4.26 0.29 5.67
C ASN A 249 4.05 0.71 4.23
N VAL A 250 4.41 -0.14 3.28
CA VAL A 250 4.34 0.15 1.85
C VAL A 250 3.43 -0.84 1.14
N TRP A 251 2.41 -0.30 0.47
CA TRP A 251 1.53 -1.04 -0.43
C TRP A 251 1.71 -0.51 -1.83
N SER A 252 1.76 -1.39 -2.84
CA SER A 252 1.79 -0.97 -4.24
C SER A 252 0.57 -1.52 -4.95
N VAL A 253 -0.19 -0.64 -5.57
CA VAL A 253 -1.25 -1.03 -6.50
C VAL A 253 -0.65 -0.95 -7.89
N ARG A 254 -0.58 -2.09 -8.58
CA ARG A 254 -0.22 -2.17 -10.00
C ARG A 254 -1.42 -2.73 -10.74
N GLY A 255 -1.82 -2.06 -11.82
CA GLY A 255 -2.89 -2.57 -12.68
C GLY A 255 -3.55 -1.46 -13.46
N GLY A 256 -3.54 -1.57 -14.78
CA GLY A 256 -4.48 -0.84 -15.62
C GLY A 256 -5.87 -1.36 -15.31
N LEU A 257 -6.74 -0.51 -14.76
CA LEU A 257 -8.17 -0.80 -14.76
C LEU A 257 -8.60 -0.81 -16.22
N TRP A 258 -9.10 -1.95 -16.70
CA TRP A 258 -9.59 -2.07 -18.07
C TRP A 258 -10.92 -1.32 -18.29
N MET A 259 -11.49 -0.72 -17.24
CA MET A 259 -12.48 0.36 -17.36
C MET A 259 -11.78 1.53 -18.04
N GLY A 260 -12.22 1.91 -19.24
CA GLY A 260 -11.58 2.95 -20.07
C GLY A 260 -10.98 4.09 -19.23
N GLN A 261 -9.70 4.41 -19.48
CA GLN A 261 -8.83 5.25 -18.65
C GLN A 261 -9.58 6.07 -17.59
N ALA A 262 -9.74 5.50 -16.38
CA ALA A 262 -10.25 6.26 -15.26
C ALA A 262 -9.44 7.55 -15.14
N GLY A 263 -10.11 8.70 -15.01
CA GLY A 263 -9.44 10.00 -14.92
C GLY A 263 -8.50 10.09 -13.71
N LEU A 264 -8.86 9.39 -12.63
CA LEU A 264 -8.08 9.23 -11.41
C LEU A 264 -8.41 7.88 -10.76
N VAL A 265 -7.41 7.22 -10.20
CA VAL A 265 -7.57 6.11 -9.27
C VAL A 265 -6.96 6.53 -7.94
N SER A 266 -7.69 6.35 -6.85
CA SER A 266 -7.19 6.68 -5.52
C SER A 266 -7.70 5.70 -4.47
N THR A 267 -7.05 5.72 -3.31
CA THR A 267 -7.52 5.05 -2.10
C THR A 267 -7.93 6.10 -1.08
N ILE A 268 -8.92 5.80 -0.26
CA ILE A 268 -9.25 6.61 0.91
C ILE A 268 -8.13 6.58 1.96
N GLY A 269 -8.05 7.62 2.79
CA GLY A 269 -7.06 7.72 3.88
C GLY A 269 -7.15 6.53 4.83
N VAL A 270 -5.99 5.98 5.19
CA VAL A 270 -5.91 4.90 6.18
C VAL A 270 -5.58 5.50 7.55
N PRO A 271 -6.30 5.15 8.64
CA PRO A 271 -6.09 5.73 9.97
C PRO A 271 -4.90 5.07 10.69
N PHE A 272 -3.84 4.77 9.96
CA PHE A 272 -2.64 4.12 10.48
C PHE A 272 -1.44 5.06 10.30
N LYS A 273 -0.59 5.11 11.34
CA LYS A 273 0.66 5.88 11.28
C LYS A 273 1.59 5.27 10.24
N ASN A 274 2.26 6.15 9.50
CA ASN A 274 3.41 5.82 8.66
C ASN A 274 3.08 4.79 7.57
N VAL A 275 1.92 4.96 6.92
CA VAL A 275 1.53 4.12 5.78
C VAL A 275 1.71 4.90 4.48
N THR A 276 2.38 4.28 3.53
CA THR A 276 2.60 4.77 2.17
C THR A 276 1.92 3.83 1.19
N VAL A 277 1.05 4.38 0.35
CA VAL A 277 0.44 3.66 -0.78
C VAL A 277 1.04 4.18 -2.08
N PHE A 278 1.65 3.28 -2.85
CA PHE A 278 2.12 3.56 -4.19
C PHE A 278 1.06 3.25 -5.24
N MET A 279 0.86 4.20 -6.15
CA MET A 279 0.02 4.04 -7.34
C MET A 279 0.81 4.47 -8.57
N ASP A 280 0.55 3.86 -9.71
CA ASP A 280 1.12 4.33 -10.97
C ASP A 280 0.52 5.70 -11.32
N THR A 281 1.33 6.60 -11.87
CA THR A 281 0.81 7.84 -12.45
C THR A 281 -0.11 7.53 -13.63
N ARG A 282 -1.02 8.45 -13.96
CA ARG A 282 -1.96 8.29 -15.10
C ARG A 282 -1.28 7.92 -16.42
N CYS A 283 -0.11 8.47 -16.68
CA CYS A 283 0.66 8.23 -17.91
C CYS A 283 1.55 6.97 -17.84
N GLY A 284 1.57 6.26 -16.72
CA GLY A 284 2.33 5.01 -16.53
C GLY A 284 3.84 5.16 -16.32
N ASP A 285 4.43 6.31 -16.70
CA ASP A 285 5.88 6.53 -16.65
C ASP A 285 6.41 6.88 -15.24
N GLY A 286 5.58 7.52 -14.40
CA GLY A 286 5.90 7.89 -13.01
C GLY A 286 5.22 7.01 -11.95
N ILE A 287 5.46 7.34 -10.67
CA ILE A 287 4.82 6.71 -9.50
C ILE A 287 4.36 7.78 -8.51
N GLU A 288 3.20 7.59 -7.90
CA GLU A 288 2.66 8.42 -6.83
C GLU A 288 2.87 7.74 -5.48
N ALA A 289 3.31 8.48 -4.47
CA ALA A 289 3.38 8.04 -3.09
C ALA A 289 2.36 8.80 -2.25
N TRP A 290 1.38 8.08 -1.71
CA TRP A 290 0.37 8.63 -0.83
C TRP A 290 0.74 8.29 0.61
N VAL A 291 1.30 9.27 1.31
CA VAL A 291 1.91 9.10 2.64
C VAL A 291 0.94 9.61 3.70
N SER A 292 0.59 8.75 4.66
CA SER A 292 -0.28 9.08 5.79
C SER A 292 0.54 9.15 7.09
N MET A 293 0.55 10.33 7.72
CA MET A 293 1.24 10.59 8.99
C MET A 293 0.37 11.47 9.89
N VAL A 294 0.70 11.53 11.18
CA VAL A 294 0.02 12.46 12.10
C VAL A 294 0.39 13.89 11.73
N GLU A 295 -0.56 14.82 11.82
CA GLU A 295 -0.37 16.24 11.51
C GLU A 295 0.91 16.85 12.11
N LYS A 296 1.16 16.58 13.40
CA LYS A 296 2.35 17.06 14.12
C LYS A 296 3.69 16.57 13.55
N THR A 297 3.67 15.56 12.68
CA THR A 297 4.86 15.05 11.99
C THR A 297 5.14 15.82 10.69
N TRP A 298 4.15 16.51 10.13
CA TRP A 298 4.28 17.28 8.90
C TRP A 298 4.76 18.72 9.12
N LEU A 299 4.56 19.25 10.33
CA LEU A 299 4.93 20.61 10.77
C LEU A 299 6.35 20.60 11.33
#